data_AF-A0A935BSM9-F1
#
_entry.id   AF-A0A935BSM9-F1
#
_cell.length_a   1.000
_cell.length_b   1.000
_cell.length_c   1.000
_cell.angle_alpha   90.00
_cell.angle_beta   90.00
_cell.angle_gamma   90.00
#
_symmetry.space_group_name_H-M   'P 1'
#
loop_
_entity.id
_entity.type
_entity.pdbx_description
1 polymer ?
#
loop_
_entity_poly.entity_id
_entity_poly.type
_entity_poly.pdbx_seq_one_letter_code
_entity_poly.pdbx_strand_id
1 'polypeptide(L)'
;MATLILSACGSSAHQDAPPTVPDRVDRLGEIEVVTHTHTARNANHDTWGQYQDWSLRWRGQPLEIASVGGMWLDKPTREHAVHSVFVVGATERDDLLVLVGDPNNAAVFHRISQDGGQLASPLACKTFGGDNAVRVLEGPQSGALYQGPNYRSLSGPSQLLLGRHCVYDTATRRSAAVPELPSGYAFPYGASAVALSPDRRSLARVASIEDRIEAVVAELDGQDWRRLPIDPARMRYVRFEDIDPAWILHHFEWRRGPDGRDRLRERPGFKPLAWRGAYLSGSAQYNVPHLAADQTETFTDFLSRFPNAKRLPDYRWEHSGQVDRRVEIEQETVVVMSDGFYVSLTGKPYWPGQPGDPKLQEALVRRLGAAFDAELASGRHDALFATAPKPR
;
A
#
# COMPACT_ATOMS: atom_id res chain seq x y z
N MET A 1 1.36 67.70 16.48
CA MET A 1 1.27 66.38 15.84
C MET A 1 2.23 65.46 16.58
N ALA A 2 1.71 64.64 17.49
CA ALA A 2 2.48 63.67 18.26
C ALA A 2 2.09 62.27 17.79
N THR A 3 3.04 61.56 17.20
CA THR A 3 2.86 60.21 16.65
C THR A 3 3.07 59.21 17.77
N LEU A 4 1.99 58.56 18.22
CA LEU A 4 2.05 57.42 19.12
C LEU A 4 2.54 56.19 18.35
N ILE A 5 3.73 55.68 18.68
CA ILE A 5 4.21 54.38 18.23
C ILE A 5 3.73 53.36 19.26
N LEU A 6 2.68 52.61 18.92
CA LEU A 6 2.25 51.43 19.68
C LEU A 6 3.22 50.28 19.36
N SER A 7 4.19 50.05 20.25
CA SER A 7 4.94 48.79 20.31
C SER A 7 4.01 47.69 20.78
N ALA A 8 3.49 46.89 19.85
CA ALA A 8 2.86 45.62 20.17
C ALA A 8 3.94 44.62 20.61
N CYS A 9 4.21 44.54 21.91
CA CYS A 9 4.89 43.40 22.50
C CYS A 9 3.96 42.19 22.38
N GLY A 10 4.05 41.48 21.24
CA GLY A 10 3.45 40.16 21.09
C GLY A 10 4.11 39.22 22.09
N SER A 11 3.44 38.97 23.21
CA SER A 11 3.82 37.88 24.10
C SER A 11 3.75 36.58 23.31
N SER A 12 4.90 36.00 23.02
CA SER A 12 5.00 34.60 22.61
C SER A 12 4.55 33.79 23.81
N ALA A 13 3.24 33.51 23.88
CA ALA A 13 2.67 32.61 24.85
C ALA A 13 3.35 31.25 24.65
N HIS A 14 4.33 30.94 25.51
CA HIS A 14 4.89 29.61 25.62
C HIS A 14 3.72 28.68 25.94
N GLN A 15 3.32 27.87 24.97
CA GLN A 15 2.40 26.78 25.25
C GLN A 15 3.12 25.82 26.18
N ASP A 16 2.58 25.63 27.37
CA ASP A 16 3.11 24.68 28.34
C ASP A 16 3.17 23.28 27.73
N ALA A 17 4.19 22.52 28.12
CA ALA A 17 4.29 21.12 27.69
C ALA A 17 3.05 20.35 28.22
N PRO A 18 2.44 19.50 27.38
CA PRO A 18 1.32 18.68 27.81
C PRO A 18 1.74 17.70 28.93
N PRO A 19 0.80 17.31 29.81
CA PRO A 19 1.09 16.41 30.91
C PRO A 19 1.59 15.05 30.42
N THR A 20 2.43 14.40 31.23
CA THR A 20 2.89 13.04 30.96
C THR A 20 1.73 12.06 30.99
N VAL A 21 1.68 11.15 30.02
CA VAL A 21 0.67 10.08 29.94
C VAL A 21 1.21 8.85 30.67
N PRO A 22 0.50 8.27 31.65
CA PRO A 22 0.94 7.06 32.33
C PRO A 22 1.06 5.88 31.36
N ASP A 23 2.03 4.99 31.62
CA ASP A 23 2.19 3.75 30.87
C ASP A 23 0.95 2.86 30.97
N ARG A 24 0.57 2.23 29.86
CA ARG A 24 -0.44 1.16 29.85
C ARG A 24 0.26 -0.20 29.86
N VAL A 25 -0.24 -1.13 30.68
CA VAL A 25 0.31 -2.48 30.78
C VAL A 25 -0.76 -3.50 30.38
N ASP A 26 -0.49 -4.25 29.31
CA ASP A 26 -1.34 -5.32 28.81
C ASP A 26 -0.67 -6.67 29.10
N ARG A 27 -1.36 -7.58 29.80
CA ARG A 27 -0.80 -8.87 30.25
C ARG A 27 -1.19 -10.01 29.33
N LEU A 28 -0.19 -10.79 28.91
CA LEU A 28 -0.31 -11.96 28.04
C LEU A 28 0.39 -13.13 28.75
N GLY A 29 -0.33 -13.76 29.67
CA GLY A 29 0.26 -14.68 30.65
C GLY A 29 1.25 -13.96 31.55
N GLU A 30 2.49 -14.46 31.62
CA GLU A 30 3.56 -13.88 32.45
C GLU A 30 4.33 -12.74 31.75
N ILE A 31 4.06 -12.54 30.46
CA ILE A 31 4.62 -11.44 29.67
C ILE A 31 3.71 -10.22 29.82
N GLU A 32 4.30 -9.06 30.02
CA GLU A 32 3.59 -7.78 30.05
C GLU A 32 4.10 -6.90 28.91
N VAL A 33 3.19 -6.41 28.07
CA VAL A 33 3.48 -5.41 27.04
C VAL A 33 3.22 -4.03 27.66
N VAL A 34 4.27 -3.23 27.78
CA VAL A 34 4.17 -1.87 28.32
C VAL A 34 4.13 -0.90 27.15
N THR A 35 3.05 -0.14 27.03
CA THR A 35 2.90 0.92 26.04
C THR A 35 3.28 2.24 26.69
N HIS A 36 4.33 2.89 26.16
CA HIS A 36 4.72 4.23 26.55
C HIS A 36 4.10 5.23 25.59
N THR A 37 3.46 6.27 26.11
CA THR A 37 2.87 7.33 25.28
C THR A 37 3.64 8.62 25.50
N HIS A 38 4.33 9.06 24.44
CA HIS A 38 5.15 10.26 24.46
C HIS A 38 4.41 11.39 23.77
N THR A 39 4.63 12.61 24.25
CA THR A 39 4.15 13.80 23.57
C THR A 39 5.35 14.59 23.05
N ALA A 40 5.40 14.85 21.75
CA ALA A 40 6.47 15.59 21.11
C ALA A 40 5.90 16.71 20.22
N ARG A 41 6.64 17.82 20.15
CA ARG A 41 6.30 18.91 19.24
C ARG A 41 6.56 18.45 17.81
N ASN A 42 5.57 18.57 16.94
CA ASN A 42 5.75 18.27 15.53
C ASN A 42 6.74 19.28 14.93
N ALA A 43 7.77 18.80 14.23
CA ALA A 43 8.79 19.67 13.66
C ALA A 43 8.23 20.61 12.57
N ASN A 44 7.14 20.21 11.91
CA ASN A 44 6.57 20.91 10.75
C ASN A 44 5.34 21.76 11.10
N HIS A 45 4.69 21.46 12.22
CA HIS A 45 3.49 22.14 12.67
C HIS A 45 3.71 22.49 14.12
N ASP A 46 3.53 23.74 14.52
CA ASP A 46 3.73 24.19 15.90
C ASP A 46 2.63 23.67 16.85
N THR A 47 2.49 22.35 16.88
CA THR A 47 1.42 21.57 17.48
C THR A 47 2.05 20.34 18.12
N TRP A 48 1.52 19.94 19.25
CA TRP A 48 1.91 18.71 19.93
C TRP A 48 1.26 17.50 19.26
N GLY A 49 2.05 16.46 19.02
CA GLY A 49 1.60 15.15 18.57
C GLY A 49 1.95 14.09 19.61
N GLN A 50 1.21 12.99 19.60
CA GLN A 50 1.50 11.82 20.42
C GLN A 50 2.05 10.69 19.56
N TYR A 51 3.04 9.97 20.09
CA TYR A 51 3.51 8.72 19.50
C TYR A 51 3.68 7.67 20.60
N GLN A 52 3.69 6.40 20.19
CA GLN A 52 3.81 5.28 21.10
C GLN A 52 5.02 4.43 20.72
N ASP A 53 5.68 3.91 21.76
CA ASP A 53 6.60 2.79 21.65
C ASP A 53 6.26 1.74 22.72
N TRP A 54 6.93 0.60 22.65
CA TRP A 54 6.68 -0.52 23.55
C TRP A 54 7.95 -1.05 24.18
N SER A 55 7.81 -1.56 25.40
CA SER A 55 8.78 -2.44 26.02
C SER A 55 8.08 -3.70 26.51
N LEU A 56 8.86 -4.75 26.76
CA LEU A 56 8.35 -5.98 27.33
C LEU A 56 8.84 -6.17 28.76
N ARG A 57 8.01 -6.77 29.59
CA ARG A 57 8.40 -7.32 30.89
C ARG A 57 8.05 -8.80 30.95
N TRP A 58 8.80 -9.52 31.78
CA TRP A 58 8.48 -10.89 32.16
C TRP A 58 8.51 -10.99 33.68
N ARG A 59 7.38 -11.36 34.30
CA ARG A 59 7.23 -11.41 35.76
C ARG A 59 7.60 -10.09 36.46
N GLY A 60 7.16 -8.98 35.89
CA GLY A 60 7.41 -7.64 36.41
C GLY A 60 8.83 -7.10 36.18
N GLN A 61 9.75 -7.88 35.60
CA GLN A 61 11.10 -7.43 35.28
C GLN A 61 11.23 -7.04 33.81
N PRO A 62 11.96 -5.98 33.45
CA PRO A 62 12.26 -5.65 32.05
C PRO A 62 12.85 -6.85 31.31
N LEU A 63 12.31 -7.14 30.13
CA LEU A 63 12.79 -8.22 29.29
C LEU A 63 13.82 -7.69 28.29
N GLU A 64 15.04 -8.22 28.34
CA GLU A 64 16.05 -8.02 27.30
C GLU A 64 15.95 -9.10 26.22
N ILE A 65 15.93 -8.70 24.96
CA ILE A 65 15.94 -9.61 23.81
C ILE A 65 17.36 -9.66 23.26
N ALA A 66 18.00 -10.83 23.37
CA ALA A 66 19.25 -11.09 22.68
C ALA A 66 19.00 -11.13 21.16
N SER A 67 19.61 -10.20 20.43
CA SER A 67 19.34 -9.94 19.03
C SER A 67 20.65 -9.76 18.24
N VAL A 68 20.51 -9.37 16.98
CA VAL A 68 21.58 -8.92 16.13
C VAL A 68 21.26 -7.53 15.56
N GLY A 69 22.28 -6.70 15.45
CA GLY A 69 22.20 -5.35 14.93
C GLY A 69 23.38 -5.03 14.00
N GLY A 70 23.55 -3.74 13.73
CA GLY A 70 24.47 -3.25 12.71
C GLY A 70 23.86 -3.30 11.31
N MET A 71 24.54 -2.64 10.35
CA MET A 71 24.07 -2.50 8.96
C MET A 71 23.76 -3.85 8.29
N TRP A 72 24.46 -4.91 8.70
CA TRP A 72 24.34 -6.26 8.13
C TRP A 72 23.68 -7.27 9.07
N LEU A 73 23.18 -6.84 10.24
CA LEU A 73 22.56 -7.71 11.24
C LEU A 73 23.47 -8.89 11.64
N ASP A 74 24.75 -8.59 11.86
CA ASP A 74 25.84 -9.53 12.14
C ASP A 74 26.48 -9.31 13.52
N LYS A 75 26.15 -8.22 14.21
CA LYS A 75 26.70 -7.91 15.54
C LYS A 75 25.69 -8.27 16.64
N PRO A 76 26.07 -9.05 17.66
CA PRO A 76 25.18 -9.31 18.79
C PRO A 76 24.77 -8.01 19.49
N THR A 77 23.49 -7.86 19.78
CA THR A 77 22.93 -6.74 20.57
C THR A 77 21.97 -7.25 21.64
N ARG A 78 21.59 -6.37 22.56
CA ARG A 78 20.50 -6.60 23.51
C ARG A 78 19.53 -5.44 23.42
N GLU A 79 18.29 -5.77 23.12
CA GLU A 79 17.24 -4.78 22.87
C GLU A 79 16.20 -4.82 23.99
N HIS A 80 15.84 -3.65 24.49
CA HIS A 80 14.76 -3.47 25.48
C HIS A 80 13.55 -2.73 24.86
N ALA A 81 13.83 -1.84 23.89
CA ALA A 81 12.82 -1.13 23.14
C ALA A 81 12.30 -2.01 21.99
N VAL A 82 10.98 -2.01 21.82
CA VAL A 82 10.28 -2.75 20.79
C VAL A 82 9.50 -1.77 19.93
N HIS A 83 9.71 -1.86 18.62
CA HIS A 83 9.06 -0.98 17.66
C HIS A 83 7.68 -1.46 17.26
N SER A 84 7.43 -2.77 17.29
CA SER A 84 6.11 -3.31 17.01
C SER A 84 5.89 -4.63 17.72
N VAL A 85 4.68 -4.85 18.19
CA VAL A 85 4.23 -6.05 18.90
C VAL A 85 2.98 -6.59 18.22
N PHE A 86 3.05 -7.81 17.73
CA PHE A 86 1.90 -8.54 17.19
C PHE A 86 1.64 -9.76 18.05
N VAL A 87 0.47 -9.82 18.69
CA VAL A 87 0.01 -11.04 19.37
C VAL A 87 -0.49 -12.00 18.29
N VAL A 88 0.14 -13.16 18.16
CA VAL A 88 -0.16 -14.15 17.12
C VAL A 88 -0.43 -15.52 17.74
N GLY A 89 -1.43 -16.21 17.22
CA GLY A 89 -1.84 -17.52 17.74
C GLY A 89 -3.30 -17.83 17.46
N ALA A 90 -3.69 -19.08 17.70
CA ALA A 90 -5.05 -19.57 17.50
C ALA A 90 -5.77 -19.90 18.82
N THR A 91 -5.06 -20.28 19.89
CA THR A 91 -5.62 -20.70 21.19
C THR A 91 -4.52 -20.76 22.25
N GLU A 92 -4.83 -20.37 23.50
CA GLU A 92 -4.14 -20.56 24.82
C GLU A 92 -2.60 -20.36 24.94
N ARG A 93 -1.86 -20.27 23.84
CA ARG A 93 -0.41 -20.11 23.75
C ARG A 93 -0.09 -19.05 22.71
N ASP A 94 -0.64 -17.86 22.93
CA ASP A 94 -0.34 -16.70 22.09
C ASP A 94 1.15 -16.38 22.20
N ASP A 95 1.80 -16.33 21.05
CA ASP A 95 3.17 -15.86 20.92
C ASP A 95 3.12 -14.37 20.57
N LEU A 96 4.20 -13.64 20.87
CA LEU A 96 4.41 -12.30 20.34
C LEU A 96 5.37 -12.39 19.16
N LEU A 97 5.06 -11.73 18.05
CA LEU A 97 6.07 -11.29 17.10
C LEU A 97 6.46 -9.86 17.44
N VAL A 98 7.73 -9.66 17.79
CA VAL A 98 8.24 -8.35 18.17
C VAL A 98 9.34 -7.91 17.22
N LEU A 99 9.27 -6.65 16.82
CA LEU A 99 10.30 -6.01 16.00
C LEU A 99 11.24 -5.19 16.88
N VAL A 100 12.53 -5.50 16.83
CA VAL A 100 13.60 -4.79 17.55
C VAL A 100 14.70 -4.33 16.59
N GLY A 101 15.56 -3.39 17.01
CA GLY A 101 16.58 -2.77 16.16
C GLY A 101 16.09 -1.49 15.48
N ASP A 102 16.79 -0.98 14.47
CA ASP A 102 16.42 0.29 13.82
C ASP A 102 15.35 0.06 12.74
N PRO A 103 14.10 0.50 12.95
CA PRO A 103 12.98 0.22 12.05
C PRO A 103 13.13 0.94 10.70
N ASN A 104 14.04 1.90 10.57
CA ASN A 104 14.29 2.63 9.32
C ASN A 104 15.43 2.02 8.51
N ASN A 105 16.28 1.18 9.14
CA ASN A 105 17.49 0.65 8.50
C ASN A 105 17.53 -0.87 8.54
N ALA A 106 17.82 -1.44 9.72
CA ALA A 106 18.00 -2.87 9.91
C ALA A 106 17.38 -3.29 11.25
N ALA A 107 16.41 -4.19 11.16
CA ALA A 107 15.62 -4.64 12.28
C ALA A 107 15.39 -6.15 12.22
N VAL A 108 14.96 -6.73 13.32
CA VAL A 108 14.77 -8.17 13.47
C VAL A 108 13.43 -8.43 14.13
N PHE A 109 12.64 -9.31 13.52
CA PHE A 109 11.50 -9.92 14.17
C PHE A 109 11.97 -11.09 15.04
N HIS A 110 11.57 -11.07 16.31
CA HIS A 110 11.68 -12.20 17.23
C HIS A 110 10.31 -12.75 17.54
N ARG A 111 10.23 -14.07 17.72
CA ARG A 111 9.05 -14.70 18.33
C ARG A 111 9.30 -14.81 19.83
N ILE A 112 8.50 -14.15 20.65
CA ILE A 112 8.51 -14.31 22.10
C ILE A 112 7.41 -15.29 22.49
N SER A 113 7.80 -16.40 23.10
CA SER A 113 6.88 -17.46 23.51
C SER A 113 7.16 -17.85 24.95
N GLN A 114 6.11 -18.20 25.69
CA GLN A 114 6.20 -18.78 27.02
C GLN A 114 5.69 -20.23 27.00
N ASP A 115 6.47 -21.17 27.54
CA ASP A 115 6.03 -22.56 27.73
C ASP A 115 6.54 -23.10 29.06
N GLY A 116 5.64 -23.64 29.89
CA GLY A 116 6.00 -24.21 31.19
C GLY A 116 6.74 -23.22 32.13
N GLY A 117 6.46 -21.92 32.01
CA GLY A 117 7.14 -20.88 32.80
C GLY A 117 8.58 -20.58 32.35
N GLN A 118 9.01 -21.08 31.18
CA GLN A 118 10.22 -20.65 30.49
C GLN A 118 9.87 -19.65 29.39
N LEU A 119 10.77 -18.70 29.16
CA LEU A 119 10.68 -17.72 28.09
C LEU A 119 11.67 -18.06 26.98
N ALA A 120 11.22 -18.00 25.74
CA ALA A 120 12.07 -18.12 24.57
C ALA A 120 11.84 -16.95 23.62
N SER A 121 12.93 -16.45 23.02
CA SER A 121 12.92 -15.32 22.08
C SER A 121 13.67 -15.61 20.78
N PRO A 122 13.42 -16.75 20.09
CA PRO A 122 14.11 -17.06 18.84
C PRO A 122 13.93 -15.98 17.78
N LEU A 123 14.99 -15.76 17.00
CA LEU A 123 14.95 -14.94 15.79
C LEU A 123 13.95 -15.55 14.81
N ALA A 124 12.99 -14.75 14.36
CA ALA A 124 12.00 -15.13 13.37
C ALA A 124 12.36 -14.61 11.97
N CYS A 125 12.77 -13.35 11.83
CA CYS A 125 13.11 -12.79 10.52
C CYS A 125 14.07 -11.60 10.64
N LYS A 126 15.03 -11.50 9.71
CA LYS A 126 15.85 -10.29 9.54
C LYS A 126 15.23 -9.41 8.46
N THR A 127 15.18 -8.11 8.68
CA THR A 127 14.61 -7.14 7.74
C THR A 127 15.53 -5.95 7.50
N PHE A 128 15.52 -5.43 6.26
CA PHE A 128 16.42 -4.37 5.82
C PHE A 128 15.68 -3.26 5.07
N GLY A 129 16.30 -2.07 5.00
CA GLY A 129 15.83 -0.93 4.22
C GLY A 129 14.49 -0.37 4.69
N GLY A 130 14.26 -0.40 6.02
CA GLY A 130 13.03 0.09 6.64
C GLY A 130 11.78 -0.76 6.37
N ASP A 131 11.94 -1.96 5.81
CA ASP A 131 10.82 -2.84 5.49
C ASP A 131 10.38 -3.67 6.70
N ASN A 132 9.66 -2.99 7.59
CA ASN A 132 9.20 -3.52 8.86
C ASN A 132 7.71 -3.88 8.89
N ALA A 133 7.09 -3.96 7.71
CA ALA A 133 5.65 -4.21 7.61
C ALA A 133 5.30 -5.65 8.01
N VAL A 134 4.11 -5.87 8.54
CA VAL A 134 3.51 -7.21 8.67
C VAL A 134 2.29 -7.28 7.78
N ARG A 135 2.27 -8.22 6.83
CA ARG A 135 1.11 -8.49 5.97
C ARG A 135 0.47 -9.83 6.33
N VAL A 136 -0.85 -9.86 6.46
CA VAL A 136 -1.59 -11.12 6.62
C VAL A 136 -1.77 -11.77 5.24
N LEU A 137 -1.17 -12.94 5.03
CA LEU A 137 -1.27 -13.67 3.76
C LEU A 137 -2.48 -14.61 3.73
N GLU A 138 -2.75 -15.29 4.84
CA GLU A 138 -3.85 -16.25 4.98
C GLU A 138 -4.52 -16.12 6.35
N GLY A 139 -5.86 -16.15 6.37
CA GLY A 139 -6.70 -16.12 7.56
C GLY A 139 -7.58 -14.86 7.66
N PRO A 140 -8.14 -14.57 8.85
CA PRO A 140 -8.88 -13.33 9.08
C PRO A 140 -8.03 -12.11 8.69
N GLN A 141 -8.63 -11.14 8.02
CA GLN A 141 -7.93 -9.93 7.54
C GLN A 141 -6.87 -10.18 6.46
N SER A 142 -6.97 -11.28 5.69
CA SER A 142 -6.10 -11.53 4.52
C SER A 142 -5.98 -10.28 3.63
N GLY A 143 -4.74 -9.90 3.32
CA GLY A 143 -4.40 -8.68 2.56
C GLY A 143 -4.08 -7.47 3.44
N ALA A 144 -4.49 -7.44 4.71
CA ALA A 144 -4.16 -6.34 5.62
C ALA A 144 -2.64 -6.18 5.77
N LEU A 145 -2.20 -4.93 5.80
CA LEU A 145 -0.82 -4.51 5.91
C LEU A 145 -0.68 -3.55 7.09
N TYR A 146 0.21 -3.88 8.02
CA TYR A 146 0.52 -3.06 9.19
C TYR A 146 1.95 -2.54 9.04
N GLN A 147 2.10 -1.22 8.93
CA GLN A 147 3.38 -0.53 8.77
C GLN A 147 3.64 0.41 9.95
N GLY A 148 4.92 0.62 10.26
CA GLY A 148 5.35 1.50 11.35
C GLY A 148 5.07 0.91 12.74
N PRO A 149 5.17 1.74 13.79
CA PRO A 149 4.93 1.31 15.16
C PRO A 149 3.51 0.77 15.36
N ASN A 150 3.37 -0.49 15.80
CA ASN A 150 2.08 -1.13 16.00
C ASN A 150 2.06 -2.00 17.26
N TYR A 151 0.96 -1.96 18.00
CA TYR A 151 0.56 -3.03 18.91
C TYR A 151 -0.80 -3.57 18.51
N ARG A 152 -0.83 -4.82 18.02
CA ARG A 152 -2.02 -5.45 17.42
C ARG A 152 -2.16 -6.89 17.87
N SER A 153 -3.41 -7.33 18.06
CA SER A 153 -3.73 -8.75 18.13
C SER A 153 -4.17 -9.24 16.76
N LEU A 154 -3.52 -10.27 16.26
CA LEU A 154 -3.79 -10.93 14.99
C LEU A 154 -4.26 -12.37 15.30
N SER A 155 -5.52 -12.50 15.73
CA SER A 155 -6.11 -13.80 16.05
C SER A 155 -6.55 -14.54 14.79
N GLY A 156 -5.97 -15.72 14.54
CA GLY A 156 -6.41 -16.62 13.47
C GLY A 156 -5.66 -16.59 12.13
N PRO A 157 -4.80 -15.62 11.76
CA PRO A 157 -3.93 -15.77 10.60
C PRO A 157 -3.08 -17.02 10.67
N SER A 158 -2.97 -17.75 9.57
CA SER A 158 -2.08 -18.92 9.43
C SER A 158 -0.72 -18.55 8.86
N GLN A 159 -0.62 -17.46 8.10
CA GLN A 159 0.58 -17.03 7.40
C GLN A 159 0.73 -15.51 7.42
N LEU A 160 1.92 -15.04 7.77
CA LEU A 160 2.29 -13.63 7.80
C LEU A 160 3.52 -13.40 6.92
N LEU A 161 3.55 -12.32 6.15
CA LEU A 161 4.78 -11.84 5.52
C LEU A 161 5.41 -10.78 6.43
N LEU A 162 6.64 -11.01 6.85
CA LEU A 162 7.44 -10.13 7.70
C LEU A 162 8.39 -9.32 6.81
N GLY A 163 8.10 -8.03 6.67
CA GLY A 163 8.65 -7.14 5.65
C GLY A 163 8.39 -7.71 4.25
N ARG A 164 9.45 -7.82 3.45
CA ARG A 164 9.51 -8.60 2.20
C ARG A 164 10.35 -9.87 2.32
N HIS A 165 10.84 -10.19 3.53
CA HIS A 165 12.00 -11.06 3.71
C HIS A 165 11.66 -12.45 4.21
N CYS A 166 10.56 -12.64 4.95
CA CYS A 166 10.20 -13.97 5.44
C CYS A 166 8.69 -14.18 5.46
N VAL A 167 8.27 -15.41 5.21
CA VAL A 167 6.91 -15.88 5.48
C VAL A 167 6.93 -16.64 6.81
N TYR A 168 6.16 -16.17 7.79
CA TYR A 168 6.00 -16.79 9.10
C TYR A 168 4.69 -17.58 9.17
N ASP A 169 4.80 -18.88 9.45
CA ASP A 169 3.67 -19.77 9.70
C ASP A 169 3.36 -19.76 11.20
N THR A 170 2.18 -19.27 11.57
CA THR A 170 1.76 -19.12 12.98
C THR A 170 1.46 -20.47 13.65
N ALA A 171 1.07 -21.49 12.88
CA ALA A 171 0.73 -22.81 13.40
C ALA A 171 1.99 -23.62 13.74
N THR A 172 2.99 -23.60 12.85
CA THR A 172 4.27 -24.28 13.05
C THR A 172 5.31 -23.42 13.78
N ARG A 173 5.06 -22.11 13.89
CA ARG A 173 5.91 -21.10 14.53
C ARG A 173 7.29 -21.02 13.89
N ARG A 174 7.35 -21.15 12.57
CA ARG A 174 8.57 -21.14 11.76
C ARG A 174 8.48 -20.09 10.68
N SER A 175 9.63 -19.53 10.33
CA SER A 175 9.78 -18.66 9.18
C SER A 175 10.47 -19.41 8.04
N ALA A 176 10.07 -19.10 6.82
CA ALA A 176 10.80 -19.44 5.61
C ALA A 176 11.27 -18.14 4.94
N ALA A 177 12.52 -18.10 4.51
CA ALA A 177 13.12 -16.93 3.88
C ALA A 177 12.56 -16.72 2.48
N VAL A 178 12.32 -15.47 2.13
CA VAL A 178 12.07 -15.04 0.74
C VAL A 178 13.44 -14.66 0.15
N PRO A 179 13.87 -15.28 -0.96
CA PRO A 179 15.15 -14.95 -1.59
C PRO A 179 15.19 -13.48 -1.99
N GLU A 180 16.39 -12.90 -1.97
CA GLU A 180 16.60 -11.54 -2.46
C GLU A 180 16.16 -11.43 -3.93
N LEU A 181 15.56 -10.29 -4.28
CA LEU A 181 15.19 -10.03 -5.66
C LEU A 181 16.44 -9.97 -6.54
N PRO A 182 16.39 -10.48 -7.79
CA PRO A 182 17.48 -10.31 -8.73
C PRO A 182 17.76 -8.82 -8.98
N SER A 183 19.02 -8.49 -9.29
CA SER A 183 19.41 -7.12 -9.64
C SER A 183 18.54 -6.54 -10.77
N GLY A 184 18.18 -5.26 -10.65
CA GLY A 184 17.29 -4.56 -11.59
C GLY A 184 15.79 -4.70 -11.29
N TYR A 185 15.40 -5.64 -10.41
CA TYR A 185 14.03 -5.74 -9.93
C TYR A 185 13.82 -4.90 -8.67
N ALA A 186 12.64 -4.30 -8.56
CA ALA A 186 12.14 -3.70 -7.33
C ALA A 186 10.70 -4.13 -7.08
N PHE A 187 10.29 -4.21 -5.82
CA PHE A 187 8.88 -4.31 -5.49
C PHE A 187 8.29 -2.90 -5.49
N PRO A 188 7.27 -2.60 -6.34
CA PRO A 188 6.63 -1.30 -6.31
C PRO A 188 6.07 -0.99 -4.93
N TYR A 189 6.29 0.22 -4.45
CA TYR A 189 5.76 0.64 -3.16
C TYR A 189 4.23 0.58 -3.17
N GLY A 190 3.62 -0.05 -2.18
CA GLY A 190 2.16 -0.23 -2.13
C GLY A 190 1.63 -1.44 -2.91
N ALA A 191 2.46 -2.18 -3.65
CA ALA A 191 2.02 -3.42 -4.30
C ALA A 191 1.45 -4.42 -3.27
N SER A 192 0.21 -4.84 -3.48
CA SER A 192 -0.51 -5.76 -2.60
C SER A 192 -0.51 -7.20 -3.10
N ALA A 193 -0.11 -7.41 -4.36
CA ALA A 193 -0.01 -8.71 -5.00
C ALA A 193 1.00 -9.63 -4.29
N VAL A 194 0.48 -10.42 -3.37
CA VAL A 194 1.20 -11.49 -2.69
C VAL A 194 0.27 -12.70 -2.60
N ALA A 195 0.62 -13.79 -3.27
CA ALA A 195 -0.13 -15.04 -3.21
C ALA A 195 0.80 -16.19 -2.81
N LEU A 196 0.45 -16.91 -1.76
CA LEU A 196 1.18 -18.09 -1.33
C LEU A 196 0.68 -19.32 -2.10
N SER A 197 1.58 -20.27 -2.38
CA SER A 197 1.21 -21.57 -2.93
C SER A 197 0.43 -22.42 -1.92
N PRO A 198 -0.48 -23.31 -2.35
CA PRO A 198 -1.23 -24.17 -1.43
C PRO A 198 -0.34 -25.07 -0.56
N ASP A 199 0.79 -25.53 -1.08
CA ASP A 199 1.82 -26.27 -0.32
C ASP A 199 2.70 -25.38 0.59
N ARG A 200 2.51 -24.06 0.56
CA ARG A 200 3.22 -23.04 1.34
C ARG A 200 4.72 -22.98 1.12
N ARG A 201 5.19 -23.41 -0.05
CA ARG A 201 6.62 -23.42 -0.41
C ARG A 201 7.02 -22.35 -1.42
N SER A 202 6.06 -21.62 -1.97
CA SER A 202 6.33 -20.60 -2.97
C SER A 202 5.46 -19.36 -2.76
N LEU A 203 6.04 -18.20 -3.08
CA LEU A 203 5.40 -16.90 -2.94
C LEU A 203 5.40 -16.21 -4.30
N ALA A 204 4.21 -15.92 -4.82
CA ALA A 204 4.04 -15.11 -6.01
C ALA A 204 3.85 -13.64 -5.65
N ARG A 205 4.52 -12.75 -6.38
CA ARG A 205 4.47 -11.30 -6.24
C ARG A 205 4.51 -10.61 -7.60
N VAL A 206 4.33 -9.30 -7.62
CA VAL A 206 4.68 -8.46 -8.76
C VAL A 206 5.91 -7.61 -8.45
N ALA A 207 6.77 -7.45 -9.45
CA ALA A 207 7.96 -6.63 -9.38
C ALA A 207 8.06 -5.74 -10.62
N SER A 208 8.59 -4.53 -10.45
CA SER A 208 8.99 -3.67 -11.54
C SER A 208 10.40 -4.00 -11.99
N ILE A 209 10.62 -4.03 -13.29
CA ILE A 209 11.94 -4.07 -13.91
C ILE A 209 11.92 -3.09 -15.09
N GLU A 210 12.87 -2.16 -15.11
CA GLU A 210 12.87 -1.05 -16.07
C GLU A 210 11.50 -0.33 -16.02
N ASP A 211 10.79 -0.26 -17.15
CA ASP A 211 9.49 0.39 -17.28
C ASP A 211 8.31 -0.60 -17.36
N ARG A 212 8.49 -1.85 -16.91
CA ARG A 212 7.44 -2.88 -16.96
C ARG A 212 7.22 -3.59 -15.62
N ILE A 213 6.02 -4.14 -15.48
CA ILE A 213 5.64 -4.99 -14.35
C ILE A 213 5.66 -6.45 -14.79
N GLU A 214 6.28 -7.30 -13.98
CA GLU A 214 6.31 -8.75 -14.17
C GLU A 214 5.77 -9.46 -12.92
N ALA A 215 5.11 -10.60 -13.11
CA ALA A 215 4.82 -11.51 -12.02
C ALA A 215 6.08 -12.35 -11.75
N VAL A 216 6.45 -12.52 -10.49
CA VAL A 216 7.63 -13.26 -10.06
C VAL A 216 7.24 -14.25 -8.96
N VAL A 217 7.84 -15.43 -8.98
CA VAL A 217 7.58 -16.49 -8.00
C VAL A 217 8.88 -16.89 -7.34
N ALA A 218 8.95 -16.72 -6.03
CA ALA A 218 10.04 -17.19 -5.20
C ALA A 218 9.77 -18.60 -4.70
N GLU A 219 10.82 -19.43 -4.66
CA GLU A 219 10.86 -20.60 -3.78
C GLU A 219 11.31 -20.17 -2.39
N LEU A 220 10.51 -20.44 -1.37
CA LEU A 220 10.86 -20.10 0.01
C LEU A 220 12.02 -20.97 0.50
N ASP A 221 12.94 -20.38 1.25
CA ASP A 221 14.26 -20.94 1.63
C ASP A 221 15.18 -21.28 0.44
N GLY A 222 14.74 -20.99 -0.78
CA GLY A 222 15.53 -21.12 -2.01
C GLY A 222 16.40 -19.90 -2.28
N GLN A 223 16.95 -19.85 -3.49
CA GLN A 223 17.74 -18.72 -3.99
C GLN A 223 17.15 -18.13 -5.27
N ASP A 224 16.15 -18.80 -5.87
CA ASP A 224 15.72 -18.53 -7.23
C ASP A 224 14.36 -17.84 -7.28
N TRP A 225 14.26 -16.91 -8.22
CA TRP A 225 13.02 -16.33 -8.69
C TRP A 225 12.71 -16.81 -10.10
N ARG A 226 11.47 -17.24 -10.31
CA ARG A 226 10.95 -17.54 -11.64
C ARG A 226 10.05 -16.40 -12.11
N ARG A 227 10.29 -15.95 -13.34
CA ARG A 227 9.51 -14.91 -14.00
C ARG A 227 8.28 -15.51 -14.67
N LEU A 228 7.17 -14.79 -14.59
CA LEU A 228 5.94 -15.06 -15.31
C LEU A 228 5.56 -13.77 -16.05
N PRO A 229 5.62 -13.76 -17.38
CA PRO A 229 5.34 -12.56 -18.15
C PRO A 229 3.89 -12.12 -17.93
N ILE A 230 3.69 -10.81 -17.82
CA ILE A 230 2.37 -10.19 -17.82
C ILE A 230 2.16 -9.62 -19.23
N ASP A 231 1.12 -10.09 -19.91
CA ASP A 231 0.70 -9.55 -21.20
C ASP A 231 -0.39 -8.50 -20.95
N PRO A 232 -0.09 -7.19 -20.98
CA PRO A 232 -1.04 -6.14 -20.59
C PRO A 232 -2.28 -6.08 -21.51
N ALA A 233 -2.23 -6.65 -22.73
CA ALA A 233 -3.39 -6.68 -23.62
C ALA A 233 -4.47 -7.67 -23.12
N ARG A 234 -4.05 -8.75 -22.45
CA ARG A 234 -4.94 -9.82 -21.94
C ARG A 234 -5.08 -9.79 -20.43
N MET A 235 -3.97 -9.55 -19.72
CA MET A 235 -3.87 -9.45 -18.28
C MET A 235 -3.97 -8.00 -17.85
N ARG A 236 -5.18 -7.44 -17.98
CA ARG A 236 -5.43 -6.01 -17.85
C ARG A 236 -5.34 -5.59 -16.38
N TYR A 237 -4.65 -4.49 -16.14
CA TYR A 237 -4.62 -3.74 -14.90
C TYR A 237 -4.51 -2.25 -15.26
N VAL A 238 -4.92 -1.38 -14.35
CA VAL A 238 -4.88 0.07 -14.59
C VAL A 238 -3.60 0.65 -14.02
N ARG A 239 -3.29 0.32 -12.77
CA ARG A 239 -2.04 0.63 -12.09
C ARG A 239 -1.51 -0.61 -11.40
N PHE A 240 -0.23 -0.61 -11.03
CA PHE A 240 0.37 -1.77 -10.37
C PHE A 240 -0.23 -2.03 -8.98
N GLU A 241 -0.79 -1.02 -8.32
CA GLU A 241 -1.49 -1.13 -7.03
C GLU A 241 -2.79 -1.92 -7.14
N ASP A 242 -3.40 -1.95 -8.33
CA ASP A 242 -4.62 -2.71 -8.61
C ASP A 242 -4.31 -4.20 -8.85
N ILE A 243 -3.03 -4.57 -8.92
CA ILE A 243 -2.60 -5.96 -8.95
C ILE A 243 -2.56 -6.47 -7.50
N ASP A 244 -3.61 -7.19 -7.12
CA ASP A 244 -3.80 -7.80 -5.81
C ASP A 244 -3.73 -9.35 -5.91
N PRO A 245 -3.87 -10.10 -4.80
CA PRO A 245 -3.87 -11.56 -4.87
C PRO A 245 -4.98 -12.14 -5.76
N ALA A 246 -6.15 -11.49 -5.83
CA ALA A 246 -7.25 -11.94 -6.68
C ALA A 246 -6.91 -11.76 -8.17
N TRP A 247 -6.24 -10.67 -8.54
CA TRP A 247 -5.72 -10.45 -9.89
C TRP A 247 -4.72 -11.53 -10.29
N ILE A 248 -3.78 -11.90 -9.39
CA ILE A 248 -2.85 -13.00 -9.65
C ILE A 248 -3.63 -14.30 -9.89
N LEU A 249 -4.56 -14.64 -9.00
CA LEU A 249 -5.31 -15.90 -9.06
C LEU A 249 -6.37 -15.95 -10.17
N HIS A 250 -6.74 -14.81 -10.74
CA HIS A 250 -7.57 -14.72 -11.94
C HIS A 250 -6.79 -15.13 -13.20
N HIS A 251 -5.58 -14.58 -13.39
CA HIS A 251 -4.76 -14.78 -14.58
C HIS A 251 -3.85 -16.01 -14.48
N PHE A 252 -3.54 -16.43 -13.26
CA PHE A 252 -2.66 -17.55 -12.97
C PHE A 252 -3.34 -18.53 -12.02
N GLU A 253 -2.83 -19.76 -11.98
CA GLU A 253 -3.27 -20.78 -11.05
C GLU A 253 -2.11 -21.63 -10.56
N TRP A 254 -2.19 -22.02 -9.29
CA TRP A 254 -1.27 -22.99 -8.71
C TRP A 254 -1.65 -24.38 -9.22
N ARG A 255 -0.69 -25.05 -9.88
CA ARG A 255 -0.84 -26.45 -10.29
C ARG A 255 0.22 -27.30 -9.62
N ARG A 256 -0.23 -28.39 -9.01
CA ARG A 256 0.64 -29.42 -8.46
C ARG A 256 1.42 -30.09 -9.59
N GLY A 257 2.75 -30.00 -9.51
CA GLY A 257 3.67 -30.66 -10.43
C GLY A 257 3.86 -32.16 -10.12
N PRO A 258 4.52 -32.91 -11.03
CA PRO A 258 4.82 -34.33 -10.83
C PRO A 258 5.80 -34.58 -9.66
N ASP A 259 6.55 -33.55 -9.26
CA ASP A 259 7.44 -33.54 -8.09
C ASP A 259 6.70 -33.25 -6.77
N GLY A 260 5.37 -33.14 -6.81
CA GLY A 260 4.55 -32.86 -5.64
C GLY A 260 4.58 -31.40 -5.17
N ARG A 261 5.21 -30.49 -5.94
CA ARG A 261 5.31 -29.05 -5.62
C ARG A 261 4.31 -28.23 -6.41
N ASP A 262 3.74 -27.20 -5.79
CA ASP A 262 2.84 -26.27 -6.48
C ASP A 262 3.62 -25.25 -7.31
N ARG A 263 3.25 -25.13 -8.58
CA ARG A 263 3.87 -24.17 -9.52
C ARG A 263 2.80 -23.26 -10.08
N LEU A 264 2.98 -21.95 -9.92
CA LEU A 264 2.11 -20.96 -10.55
C LEU A 264 2.29 -21.03 -12.07
N ARG A 265 1.19 -21.13 -12.81
CA ARG A 265 1.15 -21.13 -14.27
C ARG A 265 0.03 -20.22 -14.75
N GLU A 266 0.15 -19.71 -15.97
CA GLU A 266 -0.96 -18.98 -16.61
C GLU A 266 -2.20 -19.89 -16.65
N ARG A 267 -3.34 -19.34 -16.23
CA ARG A 267 -4.62 -20.03 -16.24
C ARG A 267 -5.09 -20.13 -17.70
N PRO A 268 -5.33 -21.33 -18.25
CA PRO A 268 -5.78 -21.45 -19.63
C PRO A 268 -7.18 -20.86 -19.79
N GLY A 269 -7.36 -20.03 -20.82
CA GLY A 269 -8.67 -19.50 -21.18
C GLY A 269 -9.31 -18.57 -20.14
N PHE A 270 -8.51 -17.90 -19.27
CA PHE A 270 -9.08 -16.84 -18.44
C PHE A 270 -9.75 -15.78 -19.32
N LYS A 271 -10.91 -15.28 -18.89
CA LYS A 271 -11.53 -14.12 -19.54
C LYS A 271 -10.75 -12.87 -19.13
N PRO A 272 -10.23 -12.05 -20.06
CA PRO A 272 -9.62 -10.77 -19.70
C PRO A 272 -10.54 -9.95 -18.79
N LEU A 273 -9.97 -9.30 -17.77
CA LEU A 273 -10.72 -8.33 -16.98
C LEU A 273 -11.24 -7.21 -17.89
N ALA A 274 -12.31 -6.53 -17.48
CA ALA A 274 -12.77 -5.35 -18.20
C ALA A 274 -11.65 -4.29 -18.24
N TRP A 275 -11.57 -3.54 -19.34
CA TRP A 275 -10.81 -2.28 -19.31
C TRP A 275 -11.42 -1.33 -18.31
N ARG A 276 -10.58 -0.54 -17.65
CA ARG A 276 -10.98 0.44 -16.65
C ARG A 276 -10.05 1.64 -16.69
N GLY A 277 -10.53 2.80 -16.24
CA GLY A 277 -9.66 3.95 -16.00
C GLY A 277 -9.15 4.04 -14.57
N ALA A 278 -8.29 5.03 -14.35
CA ALA A 278 -7.68 5.40 -13.09
C ALA A 278 -8.20 6.75 -12.62
N TYR A 279 -8.45 6.88 -11.33
CA TYR A 279 -8.66 8.18 -10.68
C TYR A 279 -7.35 8.62 -10.05
N LEU A 280 -6.96 9.86 -10.31
CA LEU A 280 -5.79 10.43 -9.66
C LEU A 280 -6.20 11.03 -8.31
N SER A 281 -5.70 10.46 -7.21
CA SER A 281 -6.10 10.83 -5.85
C SER A 281 -5.76 12.29 -5.55
N GLY A 282 -6.68 13.03 -4.93
CA GLY A 282 -6.51 14.46 -4.62
C GLY A 282 -6.61 15.36 -5.85
N SER A 283 -7.08 14.82 -6.98
CA SER A 283 -7.37 15.58 -8.18
C SER A 283 -8.71 15.13 -8.75
N ALA A 284 -9.51 16.08 -9.24
CA ALA A 284 -10.72 15.77 -9.99
C ALA A 284 -10.34 15.32 -11.41
N GLN A 285 -9.64 14.20 -11.56
CA GLN A 285 -9.12 13.68 -12.83
C GLN A 285 -9.32 12.17 -12.98
N TYR A 286 -9.67 11.76 -14.20
CA TYR A 286 -9.86 10.39 -14.63
C TYR A 286 -9.11 10.13 -15.94
N ASN A 287 -8.27 9.10 -15.98
CA ASN A 287 -7.48 8.71 -17.16
C ASN A 287 -7.73 7.25 -17.52
N VAL A 288 -7.62 6.87 -18.79
CA VAL A 288 -7.73 5.50 -19.28
C VAL A 288 -6.37 5.11 -19.86
N PRO A 289 -5.57 4.30 -19.15
CA PRO A 289 -4.25 3.93 -19.64
C PRO A 289 -4.33 2.99 -20.85
N HIS A 290 -3.22 2.83 -21.56
CA HIS A 290 -3.06 1.88 -22.66
C HIS A 290 -3.93 2.12 -23.91
N LEU A 291 -4.50 3.32 -24.06
CA LEU A 291 -5.16 3.74 -25.29
C LEU A 291 -4.15 3.78 -26.45
N ALA A 292 -4.56 3.29 -27.63
CA ALA A 292 -3.70 3.20 -28.79
C ALA A 292 -3.50 4.55 -29.54
N ALA A 293 -4.40 5.52 -29.30
CA ALA A 293 -4.39 6.84 -29.92
C ALA A 293 -5.17 7.85 -29.07
N ASP A 294 -5.08 9.13 -29.43
CA ASP A 294 -5.87 10.22 -28.87
C ASP A 294 -7.38 9.93 -28.94
N GLN A 295 -8.06 10.01 -27.79
CA GLN A 295 -9.49 9.76 -27.61
C GLN A 295 -10.30 11.00 -27.24
N THR A 296 -9.79 12.20 -27.50
CA THR A 296 -10.45 13.45 -27.12
C THR A 296 -11.89 13.54 -27.68
N GLU A 297 -12.14 13.13 -28.92
CA GLU A 297 -13.50 13.10 -29.49
C GLU A 297 -14.39 12.07 -28.76
N THR A 298 -13.88 10.86 -28.55
CA THR A 298 -14.60 9.78 -27.84
C THR A 298 -15.06 10.22 -26.46
N PHE A 299 -14.17 10.85 -25.68
CA PHE A 299 -14.51 11.37 -24.36
C PHE A 299 -15.46 12.57 -24.44
N THR A 300 -15.28 13.49 -25.40
CA THR A 300 -16.18 14.62 -25.59
C THR A 300 -17.61 14.15 -25.91
N ASP A 301 -17.74 13.18 -26.81
CA ASP A 301 -19.02 12.58 -27.20
C ASP A 301 -19.67 11.83 -26.05
N PHE A 302 -18.88 11.09 -25.26
CA PHE A 302 -19.36 10.43 -24.05
C PHE A 302 -19.91 11.44 -23.03
N LEU A 303 -19.14 12.47 -22.70
CA LEU A 303 -19.53 13.49 -21.72
C LEU A 303 -20.77 14.28 -22.18
N SER A 304 -20.92 14.51 -23.48
CA SER A 304 -22.06 15.23 -24.05
C SER A 304 -23.40 14.48 -23.92
N ARG A 305 -23.39 13.19 -23.54
CA ARG A 305 -24.61 12.39 -23.31
C ARG A 305 -25.19 12.56 -21.91
N PHE A 306 -24.47 13.18 -20.98
CA PHE A 306 -24.95 13.36 -19.62
C PHE A 306 -26.07 14.40 -19.56
N PRO A 307 -27.06 14.25 -18.66
CA PRO A 307 -28.10 15.26 -18.45
C PRO A 307 -27.48 16.62 -18.14
N ASN A 308 -27.98 17.66 -18.80
CA ASN A 308 -27.50 19.05 -18.68
C ASN A 308 -26.05 19.27 -19.12
N ALA A 309 -25.44 18.32 -19.85
CA ALA A 309 -24.14 18.55 -20.47
C ALA A 309 -24.25 19.61 -21.58
N LYS A 310 -23.32 20.56 -21.58
CA LYS A 310 -23.23 21.60 -22.61
C LYS A 310 -21.81 21.69 -23.13
N ARG A 311 -21.61 21.36 -24.41
CA ARG A 311 -20.31 21.57 -25.07
C ARG A 311 -19.98 23.07 -25.07
N LEU A 312 -18.80 23.42 -24.58
CA LEU A 312 -18.29 24.78 -24.56
C LEU A 312 -17.39 25.02 -25.78
N PRO A 313 -17.12 26.28 -26.16
CA PRO A 313 -16.11 26.57 -27.17
C PRO A 313 -14.74 26.01 -26.77
N ASP A 314 -14.02 25.46 -27.74
CA ASP A 314 -12.66 25.01 -27.54
C ASP A 314 -11.78 26.18 -27.05
N TYR A 315 -10.91 25.91 -26.07
CA TYR A 315 -9.98 26.91 -25.54
C TYR A 315 -8.59 26.67 -26.11
N ARG A 316 -8.08 27.65 -26.86
CA ARG A 316 -6.72 27.61 -27.38
C ARG A 316 -5.78 28.35 -26.44
N TRP A 317 -4.83 27.63 -25.86
CA TRP A 317 -3.75 28.22 -25.07
C TRP A 317 -2.81 29.03 -25.98
N GLU A 318 -2.70 30.34 -25.72
CA GLU A 318 -1.92 31.25 -26.57
C GLU A 318 -0.42 30.88 -26.65
N HIS A 319 0.14 30.36 -25.55
CA HIS A 319 1.58 30.08 -25.44
C HIS A 319 1.99 28.71 -26.00
N SER A 320 1.12 27.70 -25.91
CA SER A 320 1.42 26.33 -26.37
C SER A 320 0.74 25.97 -27.68
N GLY A 321 -0.29 26.74 -28.10
CA GLY A 321 -1.15 26.39 -29.22
C GLY A 321 -2.08 25.19 -28.96
N GLN A 322 -2.00 24.58 -27.76
CA GLN A 322 -2.84 23.47 -27.33
C GLN A 322 -4.31 23.86 -27.33
N VAL A 323 -5.17 22.95 -27.76
CA VAL A 323 -6.63 23.15 -27.81
C VAL A 323 -7.28 22.23 -26.81
N ASP A 324 -7.90 22.83 -25.79
CA ASP A 324 -8.66 22.11 -24.78
C ASP A 324 -10.12 22.03 -25.20
N ARG A 325 -10.62 20.80 -25.26
CA ARG A 325 -12.04 20.55 -25.45
C ARG A 325 -12.74 20.52 -24.10
N ARG A 326 -13.92 21.13 -24.03
CA ARG A 326 -14.58 21.40 -22.76
C ARG A 326 -16.08 21.10 -22.82
N VAL A 327 -16.57 20.48 -21.76
CA VAL A 327 -18.00 20.21 -21.54
C VAL A 327 -18.37 20.75 -20.16
N GLU A 328 -19.40 21.57 -20.08
CA GLU A 328 -20.01 21.98 -18.81
C GLU A 328 -20.98 20.91 -18.34
N ILE A 329 -20.80 20.41 -17.12
CA ILE A 329 -21.69 19.42 -16.47
C ILE A 329 -21.88 19.86 -15.03
N GLU A 330 -23.14 20.01 -14.59
CA GLU A 330 -23.46 20.43 -13.22
C GLU A 330 -22.73 21.71 -12.77
N GLN A 331 -22.61 22.70 -13.67
CA GLN A 331 -21.91 23.97 -13.45
C GLN A 331 -20.39 23.87 -13.30
N GLU A 332 -19.82 22.68 -13.50
CA GLU A 332 -18.38 22.45 -13.55
C GLU A 332 -17.90 22.36 -15.00
N THR A 333 -16.71 22.90 -15.27
CA THR A 333 -16.05 22.74 -16.58
C THR A 333 -15.18 21.50 -16.57
N VAL A 334 -15.60 20.47 -17.30
CA VAL A 334 -14.83 19.26 -17.55
C VAL A 334 -13.98 19.47 -18.80
N VAL A 335 -12.66 19.41 -18.63
CA VAL A 335 -11.67 19.49 -19.69
C VAL A 335 -11.30 18.08 -20.14
N VAL A 336 -11.28 17.85 -21.44
CA VAL A 336 -10.98 16.55 -22.05
C VAL A 336 -9.52 16.52 -22.49
N MET A 337 -8.86 15.41 -22.18
CA MET A 337 -7.49 15.09 -22.59
C MET A 337 -7.49 13.94 -23.60
N SER A 338 -6.34 13.64 -24.17
CA SER A 338 -6.18 12.53 -25.13
C SER A 338 -6.46 11.16 -24.51
N ASP A 339 -6.29 11.01 -23.20
CA ASP A 339 -6.46 9.76 -22.47
C ASP A 339 -7.51 9.83 -21.35
N GLY A 340 -8.23 10.94 -21.21
CA GLY A 340 -9.18 11.07 -20.10
C GLY A 340 -9.85 12.43 -20.01
N PHE A 341 -10.23 12.81 -18.79
CA PHE A 341 -10.82 14.11 -18.50
C PHE A 341 -10.61 14.52 -17.04
N TYR A 342 -10.68 15.82 -16.78
CA TYR A 342 -10.58 16.39 -15.43
C TYR A 342 -11.48 17.62 -15.28
N VAL A 343 -11.80 18.02 -14.05
CA VAL A 343 -12.46 19.30 -13.79
C VAL A 343 -11.39 20.38 -13.63
N SER A 344 -11.46 21.43 -14.44
CA SER A 344 -10.54 22.56 -14.30
C SER A 344 -10.77 23.25 -12.95
N LEU A 345 -9.74 23.29 -12.11
CA LEU A 345 -9.77 24.12 -10.90
C LEU A 345 -9.99 25.57 -11.33
N THR A 346 -11.13 26.14 -10.98
CA THR A 346 -11.33 27.57 -11.14
C THR A 346 -10.52 28.25 -10.05
N GLY A 347 -9.65 29.20 -10.39
CA GLY A 347 -8.88 29.99 -9.41
C GLY A 347 -9.75 30.90 -8.53
N LYS A 348 -11.06 30.64 -8.44
CA LYS A 348 -12.03 31.41 -7.66
C LYS A 348 -12.10 30.84 -6.24
N PRO A 349 -12.31 31.69 -5.22
CA PRO A 349 -12.67 31.22 -3.89
C PRO A 349 -13.96 30.38 -3.99
N TYR A 350 -13.94 29.17 -3.43
CA TYR A 350 -15.13 28.32 -3.32
C TYR A 350 -15.59 28.24 -1.86
N TRP A 351 -16.88 27.96 -1.68
CA TRP A 351 -17.46 27.59 -0.39
C TRP A 351 -17.80 26.09 -0.40
N PRO A 352 -17.70 25.39 0.74
CA PRO A 352 -18.13 23.99 0.81
C PRO A 352 -19.56 23.79 0.30
N GLY A 353 -19.76 22.83 -0.60
CA GLY A 353 -21.05 22.53 -1.21
C GLY A 353 -21.45 23.39 -2.42
N GLN A 354 -20.57 24.25 -2.93
CA GLN A 354 -20.80 25.06 -4.14
C GLN A 354 -19.93 24.60 -5.32
N PRO A 355 -20.28 24.99 -6.56
CA PRO A 355 -19.38 24.80 -7.70
C PRO A 355 -17.98 25.34 -7.39
N GLY A 356 -16.95 24.57 -7.74
CA GLY A 356 -15.58 24.81 -7.34
C GLY A 356 -15.13 24.09 -6.06
N ASP A 357 -16.03 23.48 -5.29
CA ASP A 357 -15.66 22.64 -4.13
C ASP A 357 -14.92 21.38 -4.60
N PRO A 358 -13.65 21.17 -4.22
CA PRO A 358 -12.85 20.02 -4.62
C PRO A 358 -13.55 18.69 -4.32
N LYS A 359 -14.30 18.58 -3.22
CA LYS A 359 -15.01 17.34 -2.88
C LYS A 359 -16.12 17.03 -3.88
N LEU A 360 -16.86 18.05 -4.32
CA LEU A 360 -17.92 17.91 -5.32
C LEU A 360 -17.32 17.60 -6.69
N GLN A 361 -16.21 18.25 -7.05
CA GLN A 361 -15.50 17.99 -8.31
C GLN A 361 -14.94 16.57 -8.38
N GLU A 362 -14.32 16.09 -7.31
CA GLU A 362 -13.87 14.69 -7.20
C GLU A 362 -15.05 13.72 -7.32
N ALA A 363 -16.17 14.00 -6.63
CA ALA A 363 -17.37 13.17 -6.71
C ALA A 363 -17.96 13.14 -8.13
N LEU A 364 -18.00 14.29 -8.82
CA LEU A 364 -18.44 14.40 -10.21
C LEU A 364 -17.57 13.53 -11.12
N VAL A 365 -16.24 13.68 -11.06
CA VAL A 365 -15.32 12.90 -11.91
C VAL A 365 -15.39 11.40 -11.60
N ARG A 366 -15.54 11.01 -10.33
CA ARG A 366 -15.79 9.61 -9.95
C ARG A 366 -17.05 9.04 -10.59
N ARG A 367 -18.14 9.80 -10.62
CA ARG A 367 -19.39 9.37 -11.25
C ARG A 367 -19.26 9.28 -12.77
N LEU A 368 -18.63 10.27 -13.41
CA LEU A 368 -18.38 10.26 -14.86
C LEU A 368 -17.47 9.09 -15.27
N GLY A 369 -16.37 8.89 -14.55
CA GLY A 369 -15.45 7.78 -14.78
C GLY A 369 -16.11 6.42 -14.57
N ALA A 370 -16.95 6.26 -13.54
CA ALA A 370 -17.65 4.99 -13.29
C ALA A 370 -18.63 4.64 -14.41
N ALA A 371 -19.28 5.65 -14.99
CA ALA A 371 -20.12 5.46 -16.17
C ALA A 371 -19.30 5.11 -17.42
N PHE A 372 -18.09 5.68 -17.58
CA PHE A 372 -17.21 5.29 -18.68
C PHE A 372 -16.66 3.87 -18.52
N ASP A 373 -16.26 3.49 -17.29
CA ASP A 373 -15.89 2.13 -16.89
C ASP A 373 -16.98 1.12 -17.26
N ALA A 374 -18.27 1.49 -17.14
CA ALA A 374 -19.37 0.63 -17.57
C ALA A 374 -19.44 0.46 -19.10
N GLU A 375 -19.15 1.51 -19.89
CA GLU A 375 -19.03 1.39 -21.34
C GLU A 375 -17.82 0.52 -21.72
N LEU A 376 -16.68 0.69 -21.04
CA LEU A 376 -15.49 -0.14 -21.21
C LEU A 376 -15.78 -1.61 -20.92
N ALA A 377 -16.45 -1.90 -19.79
CA ALA A 377 -16.80 -3.27 -19.38
C ALA A 377 -17.78 -3.96 -20.34
N SER A 378 -18.57 -3.20 -21.10
CA SER A 378 -19.46 -3.74 -22.14
C SER A 378 -18.72 -4.18 -23.42
N GLY A 379 -17.44 -3.85 -23.56
CA GLY A 379 -16.64 -4.12 -24.77
C GLY A 379 -16.88 -3.11 -25.91
N ARG A 380 -17.77 -2.12 -25.72
CA ARG A 380 -18.09 -1.08 -26.72
C ARG A 380 -16.84 -0.36 -27.24
N HIS A 381 -15.83 -0.25 -26.39
CA HIS A 381 -14.59 0.52 -26.62
C HIS A 381 -13.34 -0.37 -26.74
N ASP A 382 -13.47 -1.67 -26.94
CA ASP A 382 -12.30 -2.56 -27.05
C ASP A 382 -11.34 -2.15 -28.19
N ALA A 383 -11.88 -1.57 -29.26
CA ALA A 383 -11.09 -1.07 -30.39
C ALA A 383 -10.13 0.08 -30.00
N LEU A 384 -10.39 0.79 -28.91
CA LEU A 384 -9.53 1.89 -28.45
C LEU A 384 -8.16 1.43 -27.96
N PHE A 385 -8.03 0.15 -27.62
CA PHE A 385 -6.82 -0.47 -27.06
C PHE A 385 -6.07 -1.35 -28.07
N ALA A 386 -6.64 -1.54 -29.26
CA ALA A 386 -6.01 -2.36 -30.29
C ALA A 386 -4.82 -1.60 -30.89
N THR A 387 -3.60 -2.05 -30.60
CA THR A 387 -2.44 -1.62 -31.36
C THR A 387 -2.53 -2.20 -32.76
N ALA A 388 -2.44 -1.37 -33.80
CA ALA A 388 -2.30 -1.87 -35.16
C ALA A 388 -1.11 -2.86 -35.19
N PRO A 389 -1.20 -3.99 -35.91
CA PRO A 389 -0.06 -4.89 -36.05
C PRO A 389 1.12 -4.09 -36.60
N LYS A 390 2.25 -4.09 -35.87
CA LYS A 390 3.50 -3.54 -36.42
C LYS A 390 3.77 -4.28 -37.74
N PRO A 391 3.96 -3.58 -38.88
CA PRO A 391 4.41 -4.24 -40.09
C PRO A 391 5.69 -5.01 -39.77
N ARG A 392 5.73 -6.28 -40.19
CA ARG A 392 6.86 -7.19 -39.97
C ARG A 392 8.11 -6.70 -40.69
#